data_AF-A0A7C6VKY8-F1
#
_entry.id   AF-A0A7C6VKY8-F1
#
_cell.length_a   1.000
_cell.length_b   1.000
_cell.length_c   1.000
_cell.angle_alpha   90.00
_cell.angle_beta   90.00
_cell.angle_gamma   90.00
#
_symmetry.space_group_name_H-M   'P 1'
#
loop_
_entity.id
_entity.type
_entity.pdbx_description
1 polymer ?
#
loop_
_entity_poly.entity_id
_entity_poly.type
_entity_poly.pdbx_seq_one_letter_code
_entity_poly.pdbx_strand_id
1 'polypeptide(L)' 'MKKKVLIWGRYGNYGPDYPRNRVIESVLRGLGCEVSRFLPALSAAADIEYALRRGPRPELVWVPCFRQRDLAAAA' A
#
# COMPACT_ATOMS: atom_id res chain seq x y z
N MET A 1 -8.82 18.65 4.84
CA MET A 1 -9.10 17.21 4.58
C MET A 1 -7.77 16.47 4.66
N LYS A 2 -7.69 15.31 5.31
CA LYS A 2 -6.42 14.54 5.39
C LYS A 2 -6.19 13.80 4.07
N LYS A 3 -4.95 13.80 3.57
CA LYS A 3 -4.61 13.08 2.34
C LYS A 3 -4.71 11.56 2.56
N LYS A 4 -5.41 10.85 1.69
CA LYS A 4 -5.54 9.39 1.77
C LYS A 4 -4.38 8.70 1.05
N VAL A 5 -3.56 7.98 1.81
CA VAL A 5 -2.41 7.22 1.32
C VAL A 5 -2.70 5.73 1.45
N LEU A 6 -2.51 5.00 0.35
CA LEU A 6 -2.63 3.55 0.30
C LEU A 6 -1.26 2.90 0.19
N ILE A 7 -0.88 2.10 1.18
CA ILE A 7 0.29 1.23 1.09
C ILE A 7 -0.10 -0.02 0.31
N TRP A 8 0.46 -0.20 -0.88
CA TRP A 8 0.17 -1.29 -1.80
C TRP A 8 1.26 -2.36 -1.78
N GLY A 9 0.92 -3.55 -1.27
CA GLY A 9 1.82 -4.71 -1.34
C GLY A 9 1.60 -5.67 -0.19
N ARG A 10 2.22 -6.85 -0.24
CA ARG A 10 2.14 -7.82 0.85
C ARG A 10 3.29 -7.62 1.83
N TYR A 11 3.11 -8.14 3.03
CA TYR A 11 4.21 -8.48 3.91
C TYR A 11 5.21 -9.33 3.12
N GLY A 12 6.46 -8.87 2.98
CA GLY A 12 7.53 -9.73 2.47
C GLY A 12 7.82 -10.84 3.49
N ASN A 13 8.99 -11.47 3.39
CA ASN A 13 9.45 -12.47 4.37
C ASN A 13 9.54 -11.94 5.82
N TYR A 14 9.40 -10.63 6.01
CA TYR A 14 9.56 -9.94 7.28
C TYR A 14 8.24 -9.65 8.02
N GLY A 15 7.10 -10.11 7.50
CA GLY A 15 5.81 -9.99 8.18
C GLY A 15 5.25 -8.56 8.29
N PRO A 16 4.18 -8.37 9.09
CA PRO A 16 3.51 -7.09 9.28
C PRO A 16 4.37 -6.00 9.92
N ASP A 17 5.41 -6.42 10.64
CA ASP A 17 6.28 -5.53 11.41
C ASP A 17 7.57 -5.16 10.70
N TYR A 18 7.63 -5.37 9.37
CA TYR A 18 8.79 -5.00 8.58
C TYR A 18 9.19 -3.54 8.87
N PRO A 19 10.38 -3.29 9.47
CA PRO A 19 10.69 -2.00 10.09
C PRO A 19 10.56 -0.81 9.14
N ARG A 20 10.94 -1.01 7.87
CA ARG A 20 10.91 0.05 6.85
C ARG A 20 9.48 0.53 6.57
N ASN A 21 8.53 -0.38 6.40
CA ASN A 21 7.15 -0.01 6.14
C ASN A 21 6.56 0.71 7.36
N ARG A 22 6.88 0.25 8.58
CA ARG A 22 6.45 0.94 9.81
C ARG A 22 6.98 2.38 9.89
N VAL A 23 8.26 2.61 9.58
CA VAL A 23 8.83 3.97 9.59
C VAL A 23 8.12 4.86 8.57
N ILE A 24 7.94 4.40 7.33
CA ILE A 24 7.25 5.17 6.30
C ILE A 24 5.82 5.52 6.71
N GLU A 25 5.07 4.54 7.22
CA GLU A 25 3.71 4.80 7.70
C GLU A 25 3.67 5.77 8.88
N SER A 26 4.62 5.68 9.80
CA SER A 26 4.75 6.60 10.94
C SER A 26 4.98 8.03 10.46
N VAL A 27 5.92 8.22 9.53
CA VAL A 27 6.22 9.53 8.92
C VAL A 27 4.99 10.08 8.20
N LEU A 28 4.32 9.28 7.37
CA LEU A 28 3.11 9.72 6.65
C LEU A 28 1.98 10.13 7.60
N ARG A 29 1.75 9.36 8.68
CA ARG A 29 0.78 9.73 9.72
C ARG A 29 1.19 11.01 10.44
N GLY A 30 2.48 11.19 10.73
CA GLY A 30 3.05 12.41 11.31
C GLY A 30 2.87 13.65 10.42
N LEU A 31 2.84 13.47 9.09
CA LEU A 31 2.50 14.50 8.11
C LEU A 31 0.97 14.76 7.99
N GLY A 32 0.15 14.11 8.82
CA GLY A 32 -1.30 14.29 8.84
C GLY A 32 -2.05 13.49 7.77
N CYS A 33 -1.41 12.51 7.13
CA CYS A 33 -2.07 11.63 6.16
C CYS A 33 -2.92 10.56 6.85
N GLU A 34 -4.00 10.15 6.19
CA GLU A 34 -4.74 8.94 6.53
C GLU A 34 -4.10 7.76 5.79
N VAL A 35 -3.53 6.80 6.54
CA VAL A 35 -2.73 5.71 5.95
C VAL A 35 -3.46 4.38 6.11
N SER A 36 -3.76 3.74 4.98
CA SER A 36 -4.38 2.41 4.89
C SER A 36 -3.46 1.42 4.16
N ARG A 37 -3.74 0.12 4.28
CA ARG A 37 -2.97 -0.95 3.63
C ARG A 37 -3.86 -1.77 2.73
N PHE A 38 -3.33 -2.15 1.58
CA PHE A 38 -3.88 -3.20 0.73
C PHE A 38 -2.83 -4.29 0.50
N LEU A 39 -3.19 -5.50 0.91
CA LEU A 39 -2.37 -6.70 0.73
C LEU A 39 -3.02 -7.58 -0.34
N PRO A 40 -2.54 -7.54 -1.59
CA PRO A 40 -3.08 -8.40 -2.65
C PRO A 40 -2.69 -9.86 -2.40
N ALA A 41 -3.57 -10.80 -2.72
CA ALA A 41 -3.24 -12.22 -2.72
C ALA A 41 -2.21 -12.54 -3.82
N LEU A 42 -2.45 -12.00 -5.02
CA LEU A 42 -1.63 -12.18 -6.21
C LEU A 42 -1.28 -10.83 -6.83
N SER A 43 0.01 -10.49 -6.88
CA SER A 43 0.49 -9.21 -7.44
C SER A 43 0.02 -8.93 -8.87
N ALA A 44 -0.07 -9.97 -9.71
CA ALA A 44 -0.46 -9.84 -11.11
C ALA A 44 -1.96 -9.55 -11.34
N ALA A 45 -2.82 -9.78 -10.34
CA ALA A 45 -4.27 -9.54 -10.41
C ALA A 45 -4.74 -8.56 -9.32
N ALA A 46 -3.79 -7.79 -8.76
CA ALA A 46 -4.01 -6.97 -7.56
C ALA A 46 -4.93 -5.77 -7.84
N ASP A 47 -4.92 -5.23 -9.05
CA ASP A 47 -5.82 -4.20 -9.57
C ASP A 47 -7.28 -4.67 -9.58
N ILE A 48 -7.52 -5.86 -10.14
CA ILE A 48 -8.84 -6.49 -10.19
C ILE A 48 -9.31 -6.78 -8.76
N GLU A 49 -8.44 -7.36 -7.93
CA GLU A 49 -8.74 -7.64 -6.53
C GLU A 49 -9.11 -6.36 -5.76
N TYR A 50 -8.36 -5.27 -5.97
CA TYR A 50 -8.64 -3.98 -5.34
C TYR A 50 -9.98 -3.39 -5.77
N ALA A 51 -10.29 -3.47 -7.06
CA ALA A 51 -11.57 -3.03 -7.63
C ALA A 51 -12.75 -3.86 -7.08
N LEU A 52 -12.61 -5.20 -7.01
CA LEU A 52 -13.64 -6.09 -6.48
C LEU A 52 -13.91 -5.85 -4.99
N ARG A 53 -12.87 -5.52 -4.22
CA ARG A 53 -12.98 -5.13 -2.80
C ARG A 53 -13.56 -3.72 -2.60
N ARG A 54 -13.90 -3.01 -3.69
CA ARG A 54 -14.36 -1.61 -3.68
C ARG A 54 -13.40 -0.71 -2.91
N GLY A 55 -12.10 -0.89 -3.16
CA GLY A 55 -11.06 -0.10 -2.52
C GLY A 55 -11.29 1.41 -2.72
N PRO A 56 -11.21 2.23 -1.66
CA PRO A 56 -11.45 3.66 -1.78
C PRO A 56 -10.37 4.33 -2.63
N ARG A 57 -10.74 5.23 -3.54
CA ARG A 57 -9.76 5.95 -4.37
C ARG A 57 -8.75 6.72 -3.49
N PRO A 58 -7.45 6.35 -3.48
CA PRO A 58 -6.44 7.07 -2.73
C PRO A 58 -5.96 8.30 -3.50
N GLU A 59 -5.34 9.23 -2.78
CA GLU A 59 -4.64 10.38 -3.39
C GLU A 59 -3.17 10.06 -3.67
N LEU A 60 -2.62 9.06 -2.97
CA LEU A 60 -1.26 8.57 -3.13
C LEU A 60 -1.21 7.06 -2.92
N VAL A 61 -0.53 6.35 -3.82
CA VAL A 61 -0.20 4.94 -3.65
C VAL A 61 1.29 4.81 -3.36
N TRP A 62 1.64 4.12 -2.27
CA TRP A 62 3.00 3.79 -1.92
C TRP A 62 3.25 2.30 -2.12
N VAL A 63 4.11 1.96 -3.09
CA VAL A 63 4.55 0.58 -3.34
C VAL A 63 5.90 0.37 -2.63
N PRO A 64 6.00 -0.54 -1.64
CA PRO A 64 7.26 -0.80 -0.94
C PRO A 64 8.40 -1.21 -1.86
N CYS A 65 9.64 -0.91 -1.46
CA CYS A 65 10.84 -1.29 -2.21
C CYS A 65 10.87 -2.80 -2.49
N PHE A 66 11.44 -3.20 -3.64
CA PHE A 66 11.52 -4.59 -4.13
C PHE A 66 10.17 -5.25 -4.48
N ARG A 67 9.12 -4.43 -4.69
CA ARG A 67 7.83 -4.84 -5.25
C ARG A 67 7.59 -4.26 -6.64
N GLN A 68 8.60 -4.28 -7.51
CA GLN A 68 8.47 -3.76 -8.89
C GLN A 68 7.33 -4.46 -9.65
N ARG A 69 7.05 -5.74 -9.33
CA ARG A 69 5.93 -6.50 -9.90
C ARG A 69 4.56 -5.95 -9.56
N ASP A 70 4.43 -5.24 -8.44
CA ASP A 70 3.17 -4.63 -8.01
C ASP A 70 2.97 -3.24 -8.64
N LEU A 71 4.01 -2.64 -9.25
CA LEU A 71 3.96 -1.25 -9.74
C LEU A 71 2.93 -1.05 -10.85
N ALA A 72 2.84 -1.98 -11.81
CA ALA A 72 1.89 -1.89 -12.91
C ALA A 72 0.43 -1.99 -12.43
N ALA A 73 0.15 -2.85 -11.46
CA ALA A 73 -1.20 -3.02 -10.90
C ALA A 73 -1.58 -1.89 -9.91
N ALA A 74 -0.60 -1.16 -9.39
CA ALA A 74 -0.79 -0.07 -8.43
C ALA A 74 -0.91 1.32 -9.08
N ALA A 75 -0.60 1.43 -10.39
CA ALA A 75 -0.64 2.67 -11.16
C ALA A 75 -2.06 3.06 -11.56
#